data_AF-A0A7C0UI24-F1
#
_entry.id   AF-A0A7C0UI24-F1
#
_cell.length_a   1.000
_cell.length_b   1.000
_cell.length_c   1.000
_cell.angle_alpha   90.00
_cell.angle_beta   90.00
_cell.angle_gamma   90.00
#
_symmetry.space_group_name_H-M   'P 1'
#
loop_
_entity.id
_entity.type
_entity.pdbx_description
1 polymer ?
#
loop_
_entity_poly.entity_id
_entity_poly.type
_entity_poly.pdbx_seq_one_letter_code
_entity_poly.pdbx_strand_id
1 'polypeptide(L)'
;MWEANLEKRLGLMYCLKEKDFYVRMHAYEYILGYNGRLCTLLFIDSLKYEVTVLILPSFKGDENEVISKILDCIEKSLKGFSIEIKRLS
;
A
#
# COMPACT_ATOMS: atom_id res chain seq x y z
N MET A 1 -3.05 9.09 -20.35
CA MET A 1 -2.28 9.40 -19.11
C MET A 1 -3.11 9.13 -17.84
N TRP A 2 -4.43 9.39 -17.83
CA TRP A 2 -5.31 9.11 -16.67
C TRP A 2 -5.74 7.63 -16.51
N GLU A 3 -6.02 6.92 -17.61
CA GLU A 3 -6.43 5.50 -17.58
C GLU A 3 -5.33 4.58 -17.03
N ALA A 4 -4.08 4.83 -17.42
CA ALA A 4 -2.89 4.11 -16.92
C ALA A 4 -2.68 4.26 -15.40
N ASN A 5 -3.29 5.26 -14.76
CA ASN A 5 -3.21 5.44 -13.31
C ASN A 5 -4.21 4.53 -12.58
N LEU A 6 -5.43 4.38 -13.11
CA LEU A 6 -6.42 3.47 -12.53
C LEU A 6 -5.99 2.01 -12.64
N GLU A 7 -5.50 1.59 -13.81
CA GLU A 7 -5.05 0.21 -14.02
C GLU A 7 -3.93 -0.18 -13.05
N LYS A 8 -2.92 0.68 -12.89
CA LYS A 8 -1.82 0.46 -11.93
C LYS A 8 -2.30 0.38 -10.48
N ARG A 9 -3.25 1.24 -10.09
CA ARG A 9 -3.88 1.23 -8.77
C ARG A 9 -4.67 -0.06 -8.51
N LEU A 10 -5.43 -0.51 -9.50
CA LEU A 10 -6.12 -1.79 -9.42
C LEU A 10 -5.13 -2.96 -9.35
N GLY A 11 -4.04 -2.93 -10.12
CA GLY A 11 -2.95 -3.90 -10.03
C GLY A 11 -2.36 -3.99 -8.62
N LEU A 12 -2.09 -2.84 -7.99
CA LEU A 12 -1.64 -2.79 -6.59
C LEU A 12 -2.68 -3.42 -5.66
N MET A 13 -3.96 -3.06 -5.80
CA MET A 13 -5.04 -3.63 -4.99
C MET A 13 -5.10 -5.16 -5.10
N TYR A 14 -5.01 -5.70 -6.32
CA TYR A 14 -5.09 -7.14 -6.55
C TYR A 14 -3.86 -7.86 -5.99
N CYS A 15 -2.64 -7.33 -6.23
CA CYS A 15 -1.43 -7.89 -5.65
C CYS A 15 -1.50 -7.95 -4.11
N LEU A 16 -1.97 -6.88 -3.46
CA LEU A 16 -2.12 -6.85 -2.01
C LEU A 16 -3.14 -7.90 -1.52
N LYS A 17 -4.26 -8.08 -2.23
CA LYS A 17 -5.24 -9.14 -1.90
C LYS A 17 -4.66 -10.55 -2.06
N GLU A 18 -3.84 -10.79 -3.08
CA GLU A 18 -3.13 -12.06 -3.29
C GLU A 18 -2.10 -12.35 -2.19
N LYS A 19 -1.66 -11.32 -1.46
CA LYS A 19 -0.73 -11.43 -0.31
C LYS A 19 -1.44 -11.53 1.04
N ASP A 20 -2.72 -11.89 1.03
CA ASP A 20 -3.62 -12.05 2.19
C ASP A 20 -3.97 -10.76 2.93
N PHE A 21 -3.81 -9.60 2.30
CA PHE A 21 -4.33 -8.35 2.88
C PHE A 21 -5.84 -8.23 2.67
N TYR A 22 -6.53 -7.81 3.72
CA TYR A 22 -7.76 -7.06 3.57
C TYR A 22 -7.42 -5.70 2.96
N VAL A 23 -8.05 -5.34 1.84
CA VAL A 23 -7.78 -4.09 1.12
C VAL A 23 -9.07 -3.34 0.86
N ARG A 24 -9.15 -2.09 1.34
CA ARG A 24 -10.18 -1.14 0.94
C ARG A 24 -9.53 0.06 0.24
N MET A 25 -9.79 0.20 -1.06
CA MET A 25 -9.32 1.32 -1.88
C MET A 25 -10.36 2.44 -1.88
N HIS A 26 -9.92 3.68 -1.66
CA HIS A 26 -10.72 4.88 -1.82
C HIS A 26 -9.90 5.95 -2.55
N ALA A 27 -10.20 6.17 -3.83
CA ALA A 27 -9.38 7.01 -4.71
C ALA A 27 -7.88 6.64 -4.67
N TYR A 28 -7.02 7.49 -4.12
CA TYR A 28 -5.56 7.29 -4.04
C TYR A 28 -5.08 6.72 -2.70
N GLU A 29 -6.02 6.28 -1.87
CA GLU A 29 -5.79 5.82 -0.51
C GLU A 29 -6.16 4.34 -0.38
N TYR A 30 -5.38 3.59 0.40
CA TYR A 30 -5.63 2.19 0.69
C TYR A 30 -5.60 1.96 2.19
N ILE A 31 -6.64 1.35 2.71
CA ILE A 31 -6.69 0.85 4.08
C ILE A 31 -6.37 -0.64 4.03
N LEU A 32 -5.31 -1.04 4.73
CA LEU A 32 -4.82 -2.40 4.77
C LEU A 32 -5.03 -3.04 6.14
N GLY A 33 -5.50 -4.28 6.11
CA GLY A 33 -5.48 -5.18 7.27
C GLY A 33 -4.76 -6.47 6.94
N TYR A 34 -4.05 -7.03 7.92
CA TYR A 34 -3.32 -8.28 7.80
C TYR A 34 -3.56 -9.14 9.04
N ASN A 35 -3.82 -10.43 8.86
CA ASN A 35 -4.16 -11.38 9.94
C ASN A 35 -5.24 -10.84 10.90
N GLY A 36 -6.31 -10.28 10.33
CA GLY A 36 -7.47 -9.77 11.08
C GLY A 36 -7.25 -8.44 11.81
N ARG A 37 -6.14 -7.74 11.56
CA ARG A 37 -5.80 -6.46 12.22
C ARG A 37 -5.56 -5.38 11.17
N LEU A 38 -6.08 -4.17 11.40
CA LEU A 38 -5.67 -3.01 10.61
C LEU A 38 -4.17 -2.75 10.87
N CYS A 39 -3.41 -2.59 9.79
CA CYS A 39 -1.96 -2.50 9.87
C CYS A 39 -1.40 -1.22 9.26
N THR A 40 -1.98 -0.74 8.14
CA THR A 40 -1.32 0.28 7.33
C THR A 40 -2.33 1.12 6.55
N LEU A 41 -1.98 2.38 6.30
CA LEU A 41 -2.59 3.20 5.26
C LEU A 41 -1.56 3.46 4.15
N LEU A 42 -1.96 3.34 2.89
CA LEU A 42 -1.14 3.76 1.75
C LEU A 42 -1.73 5.02 1.14
N PHE A 43 -0.88 5.98 0.80
CA PHE A 43 -1.23 7.20 0.06
C PHE A 43 -0.39 7.28 -1.20
N ILE A 44 -1.03 7.48 -2.35
CA ILE A 44 -0.35 7.61 -3.64
C ILE A 44 -0.45 9.05 -4.12
N ASP A 45 0.68 9.75 -4.20
CA ASP A 45 0.79 11.03 -4.89
C ASP A 45 1.29 10.79 -6.32
N SER A 46 0.34 10.72 -7.26
CA SER A 46 0.67 10.47 -8.68
C SER A 46 1.33 11.65 -9.38
N LEU A 47 1.26 12.86 -8.82
CA LEU A 47 1.92 14.04 -9.39
C LEU A 47 3.40 14.04 -9.04
N LYS A 48 3.74 13.59 -7.83
CA LYS A 48 5.12 13.47 -7.35
C LYS A 48 5.75 12.10 -7.58
N TYR A 49 4.98 11.12 -8.04
CA TYR A 49 5.41 9.72 -8.15
C TYR A 49 5.91 9.19 -6.79
N GLU A 50 5.13 9.40 -5.74
CA GLU A 50 5.47 9.00 -4.37
C GLU A 50 4.36 8.13 -3.77
N VAL A 51 4.76 7.11 -3.00
CA VAL A 51 3.87 6.31 -2.16
C VAL A 51 4.29 6.43 -0.71
N THR A 52 3.40 6.91 0.14
CA THR A 52 3.61 6.92 1.59
C THR A 52 2.93 5.71 2.23
N VAL A 53 3.69 4.92 2.98
CA VAL A 53 3.25 3.77 3.76
C VAL A 53 3.19 4.19 5.23
N LEU A 54 2.00 4.38 5.78
CA LEU A 54 1.77 4.75 7.17
C LEU A 54 1.42 3.51 8.01
N ILE A 55 2.38 3.05 8.81
CA ILE A 55 2.17 1.96 9.77
C ILE A 55 1.39 2.49 10.97
N LEU A 56 0.30 1.80 11.30
CA LEU A 56 -0.60 2.19 12.39
C LEU A 56 -0.04 1.74 13.75
N PRO A 57 -0.11 2.57 14.81
CA PRO A 57 0.39 2.23 16.15
C PRO A 57 -0.38 1.07 16.79
N SER A 58 -1.61 0.83 16.33
CA SER A 58 -2.44 -0.30 16.77
C SER A 58 -1.99 -1.64 16.22
N PHE A 59 -1.09 -1.65 15.22
CA PHE A 59 -0.58 -2.88 14.65
C PHE A 59 0.42 -3.55 15.60
N LYS A 60 0.07 -4.76 16.05
CA LYS A 60 0.91 -5.59 16.94
C LYS A 60 1.39 -6.88 16.26
N GLY A 61 1.52 -6.86 14.94
CA GLY A 61 2.02 -7.99 14.15
C GLY A 61 3.48 -7.80 13.73
N ASP A 62 3.96 -8.67 12.84
CA ASP A 62 5.29 -8.53 12.25
C ASP A 62 5.28 -7.40 11.19
N GLU A 63 5.80 -6.23 11.56
CA GLU A 63 5.93 -5.08 10.64
C GLU A 63 6.81 -5.41 9.43
N ASN A 64 7.88 -6.18 9.62
CA ASN A 64 8.82 -6.46 8.53
C ASN A 64 8.18 -7.34 7.47
N GLU A 65 7.39 -8.34 7.89
CA GLU A 65 6.61 -9.16 6.97
C GLU A 65 5.61 -8.31 6.17
N VAL A 66 4.84 -7.46 6.86
CA VAL A 66 3.85 -6.59 6.23
C VAL A 66 4.49 -5.61 5.25
N ILE A 67 5.54 -4.91 5.69
CA ILE A 67 6.26 -3.94 4.85
C ILE A 67 6.85 -4.64 3.62
N SER A 68 7.52 -5.78 3.81
CA SER A 68 8.11 -6.54 2.70
C SER A 68 7.07 -6.90 1.63
N LYS A 69 5.90 -7.41 2.03
CA LYS A 69 4.82 -7.75 1.09
C LYS A 69 4.24 -6.52 0.39
N ILE A 70 4.08 -5.40 1.10
CA ILE A 70 3.60 -4.14 0.52
C ILE A 70 4.58 -3.61 -0.53
N LEU A 71 5.89 -3.61 -0.21
CA LEU A 71 6.94 -3.14 -1.12
C LEU A 71 6.98 -3.95 -2.41
N ASP A 72 6.92 -5.29 -2.33
CA ASP A 72 6.83 -6.17 -3.52
C ASP A 72 5.67 -5.77 -4.44
N CYS A 73 4.51 -5.46 -3.88
CA CYS A 73 3.34 -5.06 -4.67
C CYS A 73 3.45 -3.64 -5.25
N ILE A 74 4.03 -2.70 -4.51
CA ILE A 74 4.27 -1.34 -5.00
C ILE A 74 5.28 -1.37 -6.15
N GLU A 75 6.40 -2.08 -6.00
CA GLU A 75 7.43 -2.16 -7.04
C GLU A 75 6.90 -2.77 -8.35
N LYS A 76 6.04 -3.80 -8.25
CA LYS A 76 5.38 -4.43 -9.40
C LYS A 76 4.39 -3.50 -10.10
N SER A 77 3.58 -2.77 -9.34
CA SER A 77 2.41 -2.05 -9.88
C SER A 77 2.69 -0.57 -10.18
N LEU A 78 3.60 0.04 -9.43
CA LEU A 78 3.91 1.47 -9.43
C LEU A 78 5.40 1.70 -9.69
N LYS A 79 5.95 1.01 -10.70
CA LYS A 79 7.35 1.15 -11.09
C LYS A 79 7.75 2.61 -11.29
N GLY A 80 8.82 3.02 -10.63
CA GLY A 80 9.37 4.38 -10.68
C GLY A 80 8.83 5.34 -9.62
N PHE A 81 7.91 4.89 -8.75
CA PHE A 81 7.49 5.68 -7.59
C PHE A 81 8.54 5.55 -6.46
N SER A 82 8.85 6.67 -5.80
CA SER A 82 9.56 6.65 -4.52
C SER A 82 8.64 6.13 -3.42
N ILE A 83 9.22 5.49 -2.40
CA ILE A 83 8.46 4.92 -1.28
C ILE A 83 8.98 5.53 0.02
N GLU A 84 8.05 6.07 0.81
CA GLU A 84 8.33 6.60 2.14
C GLU A 84 7.58 5.77 3.18
N ILE A 85 8.27 5.27 4.19
CA ILE A 85 7.66 4.51 5.29
C ILE A 85 7.66 5.37 6.54
N LYS A 86 6.47 5.57 7.11
CA LYS A 86 6.24 6.38 8.31
C LYS A 86 5.51 5.54 9.36
N ARG A 87 5.88 5.72 10.62
CA ARG A 87 5.19 5.12 11.78
C ARG A 87 4.41 6.22 12.46
N LEU A 88 3.10 6.03 12.59
CA LEU A 88 2.25 6.94 13.36
C LEU A 88 2.53 6.66 14.84
N SER A 89 3.12 7.64 15.52
CA SER A 89 3.41 7.63 16.97
C SER A 89 2.18 8.00 17.80
#